data_AF-A0A933HXG7-F1
#
_entry.id   AF-A0A933HXG7-F1
#
_cell.length_a   1.000
_cell.length_b   1.000
_cell.length_c   1.000
_cell.angle_alpha   90.00
_cell.angle_beta   90.00
_cell.angle_gamma   90.00
#
_symmetry.space_group_name_H-M   'P 1'
#
loop_
_entity.id
_entity.type
_entity.pdbx_description
1 polymer ?
#
loop_
_entity_poly.entity_id
_entity_poly.type
_entity_poly.pdbx_seq_one_letter_code
_entity_poly.pdbx_strand_id
1 'polypeptide(L)'
;MEVFRGEGLNESPNPIEKIFPFASGLALFAVTLGDKVRGKIDALFTTDDFALGCLLDTAASLAADRAAAWLEARCSAPSQRLRARPKGGALSGGRAPQEIRPLRYSPGYCGWHLSGQKKLFARLKPERIGLRLNESWLMSPLKSVSGVIVTAPASRHAVEPSYGFCASCRNRTCKTRSGTRPEGLGKEAA
;
A
#
# COMPACT_ATOMS: atom_id res chain seq x y z
N MET A 1 -17.74 -5.23 0.78
CA MET A 1 -17.37 -4.74 -0.55
C MET A 1 -16.54 -5.81 -1.25
N GLU A 2 -16.90 -6.20 -2.47
CA GLU A 2 -16.37 -7.40 -3.15
C GLU A 2 -14.88 -7.32 -3.53
N VAL A 3 -14.33 -6.11 -3.64
CA VAL A 3 -12.94 -5.86 -4.08
C VAL A 3 -11.92 -6.60 -3.23
N PHE A 4 -12.12 -6.66 -1.92
CA PHE A 4 -11.20 -7.31 -0.99
C PHE A 4 -11.15 -8.81 -1.12
N ARG A 5 -12.26 -9.45 -1.51
CA ARG A 5 -12.28 -10.91 -1.69
C ARG A 5 -11.44 -11.38 -2.87
N GLY A 6 -11.10 -10.49 -3.81
CA GLY A 6 -10.43 -10.87 -5.05
C GLY A 6 -11.20 -11.98 -5.76
N GLU A 7 -10.50 -13.06 -6.11
CA GLU A 7 -11.10 -14.28 -6.67
C GLU A 7 -11.20 -15.41 -5.63
N GLY A 8 -11.20 -15.09 -4.32
CA GLY A 8 -11.32 -16.08 -3.25
C GLY A 8 -10.02 -16.78 -2.86
N LEU A 9 -8.88 -16.27 -3.33
CA LEU A 9 -7.54 -16.85 -3.11
C LEU A 9 -6.75 -16.19 -1.97
N ASN A 10 -7.39 -15.31 -1.20
CA ASN A 10 -6.72 -14.63 -0.08
C ASN A 10 -6.35 -15.62 1.02
N GLU A 11 -5.29 -15.30 1.75
CA GLU A 11 -4.98 -15.98 2.99
C GLU A 11 -6.10 -15.71 4.01
N SER A 12 -6.40 -16.70 4.85
CA SER A 12 -7.35 -16.57 5.95
C SER A 12 -6.62 -16.83 7.27
N PRO A 13 -6.63 -15.87 8.21
CA PRO A 13 -7.29 -14.57 8.12
C PRO A 13 -6.46 -13.53 7.34
N ASN A 14 -7.07 -12.76 6.42
CA ASN A 14 -6.38 -11.60 5.85
C ASN A 14 -6.57 -10.34 6.72
N PRO A 15 -5.50 -9.57 6.97
CA PRO A 15 -5.52 -8.31 7.70
C PRO A 15 -6.61 -7.32 7.26
N ILE A 16 -6.88 -7.22 5.96
CA ILE A 16 -7.79 -6.20 5.43
C ILE A 16 -9.24 -6.48 5.85
N GLU A 17 -9.66 -7.74 5.90
CA GLU A 17 -10.98 -8.14 6.42
C GLU A 17 -11.19 -7.74 7.88
N LYS A 18 -10.12 -7.69 8.69
CA LYS A 18 -10.20 -7.24 10.10
C LYS A 18 -10.29 -5.73 10.23
N ILE A 19 -9.76 -4.99 9.26
CA ILE A 19 -9.67 -3.51 9.31
C ILE A 19 -10.89 -2.87 8.68
N PHE A 20 -11.35 -3.40 7.54
CA PHE A 20 -12.44 -2.85 6.75
C PHE A 20 -13.73 -2.55 7.55
N PRO A 21 -14.17 -3.38 8.52
CA PRO A 21 -15.33 -3.06 9.35
C PRO A 21 -15.21 -1.78 10.18
N PHE A 22 -13.98 -1.29 10.40
CA PHE A 22 -13.69 -0.05 11.14
C PHE A 22 -13.31 1.12 10.22
N ALA A 23 -13.40 0.94 8.90
CA ALA A 23 -13.05 1.97 7.94
C ALA A 23 -14.08 3.12 7.98
N SER A 24 -13.60 4.34 8.22
CA SER A 24 -14.38 5.58 8.08
C SER A 24 -14.28 6.16 6.67
N GLY A 25 -13.37 5.64 5.84
CA GLY A 25 -13.22 6.04 4.44
C GLY A 25 -12.50 4.99 3.63
N LEU A 26 -12.82 4.93 2.34
CA LEU A 26 -12.19 4.02 1.39
C LEU A 26 -11.98 4.71 0.05
N ALA A 27 -10.78 4.60 -0.51
CA ALA A 27 -10.49 4.95 -1.89
C ALA A 27 -9.85 3.77 -2.62
N LEU A 28 -10.17 3.62 -3.90
CA LEU A 28 -9.46 2.70 -4.80
C LEU A 28 -8.47 3.52 -5.62
N PHE A 29 -7.29 2.98 -5.90
CA PHE A 29 -6.29 3.68 -6.71
C PHE A 29 -5.54 2.74 -7.65
N ALA A 30 -5.07 3.33 -8.74
CA ALA A 30 -4.09 2.77 -9.65
C ALA A 30 -3.22 3.91 -10.20
N VAL A 31 -1.90 3.71 -10.21
CA VAL A 31 -0.92 4.66 -10.71
C VAL A 31 0.09 3.94 -11.60
N THR A 32 0.61 4.64 -12.60
CA THR A 32 1.66 4.12 -13.48
C THR A 32 2.54 5.26 -13.97
N LEU A 33 3.83 4.98 -14.20
CA LEU A 33 4.73 5.89 -14.91
C LEU A 33 4.63 5.78 -16.44
N GLY A 34 3.81 4.85 -16.95
CA GLY A 34 3.55 4.67 -18.37
C GLY A 34 4.63 3.88 -19.12
N ASP A 35 4.28 3.41 -20.32
CA ASP A 35 5.16 2.57 -21.15
C ASP A 35 6.42 3.30 -21.64
N LYS A 36 6.42 4.65 -21.67
CA LYS A 36 7.60 5.45 -22.05
C LYS A 36 8.79 5.23 -21.13
N VAL A 37 8.56 5.11 -19.82
CA VAL A 37 9.64 4.86 -18.85
C VAL A 37 10.20 3.46 -19.04
N ARG A 38 9.32 2.47 -19.23
CA ARG A 38 9.72 1.11 -19.57
C ARG A 38 10.58 1.07 -20.84
N GLY A 39 10.14 1.72 -21.92
CA GLY A 39 10.88 1.74 -23.18
C GLY A 39 12.29 2.33 -23.05
N LYS A 40 12.47 3.35 -22.19
CA LYS A 40 13.82 3.90 -21.90
C LYS A 40 14.70 2.92 -21.13
N ILE A 41 14.13 2.21 -20.16
CA ILE A 41 14.86 1.18 -19.40
C ILE A 41 15.26 0.05 -20.35
N ASP A 42 14.31 -0.48 -21.13
CA ASP A 42 14.53 -1.56 -22.10
C ASP A 42 15.62 -1.17 -23.12
N ALA A 43 15.62 0.09 -23.58
CA ALA A 43 16.65 0.60 -24.48
C ALA A 43 18.05 0.57 -23.86
N LEU A 44 18.22 1.02 -22.60
CA LEU A 44 19.50 1.01 -21.90
C LEU A 44 20.05 -0.42 -21.72
N PHE A 45 19.17 -1.38 -21.41
CA PHE A 45 19.56 -2.79 -21.34
C PHE A 45 19.90 -3.37 -22.71
N THR A 46 19.28 -2.90 -23.79
CA THR A 46 19.56 -3.35 -25.16
C THR A 46 20.87 -2.78 -25.70
N THR A 47 21.29 -1.59 -25.22
CA THR A 47 22.57 -0.96 -25.58
C THR A 47 23.69 -1.25 -24.58
N ASP A 48 23.54 -2.28 -23.75
CA ASP A 48 24.49 -2.72 -22.72
C ASP A 48 24.89 -1.66 -21.66
N ASP A 49 24.14 -0.57 -21.52
CA ASP A 49 24.30 0.39 -20.42
C ASP A 49 23.51 -0.07 -19.20
N PHE A 50 23.93 -1.21 -18.65
CA PHE A 50 23.24 -1.88 -17.55
C PHE A 50 23.25 -1.05 -16.26
N ALA A 51 24.31 -0.27 -16.03
CA ALA A 51 24.43 0.56 -14.85
C ALA A 51 23.34 1.65 -14.85
N LEU A 52 23.22 2.40 -15.94
CA LEU A 52 22.19 3.43 -16.06
C LEU A 52 20.79 2.80 -16.14
N GLY A 53 20.65 1.67 -16.84
CA GLY A 53 19.40 0.91 -16.91
C GLY A 53 18.88 0.50 -15.53
N CYS A 54 19.75 -0.05 -14.68
CA CYS A 54 19.43 -0.44 -13.31
C CYS A 54 19.08 0.76 -12.42
N LEU A 55 19.85 1.86 -12.53
CA LEU A 55 19.57 3.09 -11.80
C LEU A 55 18.20 3.68 -12.17
N LEU A 56 17.88 3.73 -13.47
CA LEU A 56 16.59 4.23 -13.95
C LEU A 56 15.44 3.30 -13.52
N ASP A 57 15.63 1.99 -13.60
CA ASP A 57 14.62 1.01 -13.16
C ASP A 57 14.30 1.14 -11.67
N THR A 58 15.33 1.32 -10.85
CA THR A 58 15.21 1.55 -9.41
C THR A 58 14.50 2.88 -9.13
N ALA A 59 14.94 3.97 -9.77
CA ALA A 59 14.34 5.29 -9.62
C ALA A 59 12.86 5.28 -10.02
N ALA A 60 12.51 4.60 -11.12
CA ALA A 60 11.15 4.45 -11.59
C ALA A 60 10.28 3.65 -10.60
N SER A 61 10.83 2.61 -9.98
CA SER A 61 10.12 1.83 -8.94
C SER A 61 9.81 2.68 -7.72
N LEU A 62 10.79 3.46 -7.25
CA LEU A 62 10.62 4.40 -6.14
C LEU A 62 9.62 5.53 -6.48
N ALA A 63 9.63 6.02 -7.72
CA ALA A 63 8.69 7.04 -8.17
C ALA A 63 7.25 6.51 -8.23
N ALA A 64 7.03 5.27 -8.67
CA ALA A 64 5.72 4.63 -8.66
C ALA A 64 5.16 4.47 -7.23
N ASP A 65 5.98 4.02 -6.27
CA ASP A 65 5.58 3.94 -4.86
C ASP A 65 5.31 5.33 -4.26
N ARG A 66 6.16 6.34 -4.55
CA ARG A 66 5.93 7.72 -4.09
C ARG A 66 4.64 8.32 -4.65
N ALA A 67 4.27 8.00 -5.89
CA ALA A 67 2.99 8.43 -6.46
C ALA A 67 1.80 7.84 -5.67
N ALA A 68 1.87 6.56 -5.28
CA ALA A 68 0.88 5.93 -4.42
C ALA A 68 0.84 6.55 -3.01
N ALA A 69 2.01 6.82 -2.42
CA ALA A 69 2.11 7.49 -1.12
C ALA A 69 1.52 8.91 -1.15
N TRP A 70 1.66 9.63 -2.27
CA TRP A 70 1.06 10.94 -2.44
C TRP A 70 -0.48 10.89 -2.52
N LEU A 71 -1.06 9.85 -3.13
CA LEU A 71 -2.51 9.61 -3.10
C LEU A 71 -3.01 9.29 -1.68
N GLU A 72 -2.27 8.45 -0.95
CA GLU A 72 -2.55 8.17 0.47
C GLU A 72 -2.56 9.45 1.31
N ALA A 73 -1.56 10.33 1.13
CA ALA A 73 -1.49 11.60 1.83
C ALA A 73 -2.67 12.54 1.52
N ARG A 74 -3.21 12.50 0.30
CA ARG A 74 -4.42 13.27 -0.06
C ARG A 74 -5.67 12.76 0.66
N CYS A 75 -5.74 11.47 0.95
CA CYS A 75 -6.81 10.89 1.77
C CYS A 75 -6.73 11.28 3.26
N SER A 76 -5.62 11.88 3.70
CA SER A 76 -5.49 12.43 5.07
C SER A 76 -6.22 13.76 5.26
N ALA A 77 -6.49 14.50 4.18
CA ALA A 77 -7.07 15.86 4.25
C ALA A 77 -8.51 15.92 4.81
N PRO A 78 -9.44 14.99 4.49
CA PRO A 78 -10.75 14.93 5.13
C PRO A 78 -10.66 14.57 6.63
N SER A 79 -9.72 13.69 7.00
CA SER A 79 -9.50 13.20 8.36
C SER A 79 -9.02 14.30 9.32
N GLN A 80 -8.34 15.33 8.80
CA GLN A 80 -7.97 16.51 9.58
C GLN A 80 -9.16 17.44 9.87
N ARG A 81 -10.18 17.51 8.99
CA ARG A 81 -11.37 18.35 9.23
C ARG A 81 -12.23 17.85 10.38
N LEU A 82 -12.27 16.54 10.60
CA LEU A 82 -12.93 15.93 11.79
C LEU A 82 -12.20 16.25 13.11
N ARG A 83 -10.93 16.64 13.06
CA ARG A 83 -10.16 17.12 14.23
C ARG A 83 -10.38 18.61 14.53
N ALA A 84 -10.96 19.37 13.60
CA ALA A 84 -11.20 20.80 13.74
C ALA A 84 -12.53 21.15 14.41
N ARG A 85 -13.22 20.19 15.06
CA ARG A 85 -14.30 20.53 15.99
C ARG A 85 -13.66 21.08 17.27
N PRO A 86 -13.95 22.31 17.70
CA PRO A 86 -13.28 22.92 18.84
C PRO A 86 -13.49 22.07 20.09
N LYS A 87 -12.43 21.89 20.87
CA LYS A 87 -12.48 21.35 22.25
C LYS A 87 -13.24 22.35 23.13
N GLY A 88 -14.56 22.34 23.05
CA GLY A 88 -15.45 23.03 23.98
C GLY A 88 -15.96 22.05 25.03
N GLY A 89 -15.52 22.22 26.29
CA GLY A 89 -16.27 21.79 27.47
C GLY A 89 -15.97 20.39 28.03
N ALA A 90 -15.27 20.41 29.17
CA ALA A 90 -15.54 19.66 30.40
C ALA A 90 -15.57 18.10 30.40
N LEU A 91 -14.68 17.56 31.24
CA LEU A 91 -14.95 16.53 32.26
C LEU A 91 -15.86 15.36 31.85
N SER A 92 -15.27 14.37 31.18
CA SER A 92 -15.69 12.98 31.31
C SER A 92 -14.45 12.11 31.13
N GLY A 93 -14.37 10.97 31.83
CA GLY A 93 -13.32 9.95 31.71
C GLY A 93 -13.31 9.26 30.34
N GLY A 94 -13.33 10.04 29.26
CA GLY A 94 -13.44 9.61 27.88
C GLY A 94 -12.11 9.10 27.36
N ARG A 95 -12.17 7.91 26.73
CA ARG A 95 -11.09 7.26 25.99
C ARG A 95 -10.31 8.28 25.14
N ALA A 96 -8.98 8.23 25.22
CA ALA A 96 -8.10 9.10 24.42
C ALA A 96 -8.54 9.11 22.94
N PRO A 97 -8.54 10.27 22.27
CA PRO A 97 -8.97 10.36 20.88
C PRO A 97 -8.14 9.39 20.03
N GLN A 98 -8.80 8.44 19.37
CA GLN A 98 -8.13 7.51 18.49
C GLN A 98 -7.66 8.26 17.25
N GLU A 99 -6.36 8.20 16.97
CA GLU A 99 -5.81 8.74 15.74
C GLU A 99 -6.39 8.00 14.54
N ILE A 100 -7.12 8.69 13.68
CA ILE A 100 -7.59 8.16 12.39
C ILE A 100 -6.57 8.53 11.33
N ARG A 101 -6.13 7.55 10.53
CA ARG A 101 -5.19 7.76 9.44
C ARG A 101 -5.55 6.91 8.21
N PRO A 102 -5.25 7.36 7.00
CA PRO A 102 -5.27 6.49 5.83
C PRO A 102 -4.05 5.56 5.82
N LEU A 103 -4.22 4.35 5.31
CA LEU A 103 -3.13 3.45 4.95
C LEU A 103 -3.48 2.71 3.66
N ARG A 104 -2.52 2.63 2.73
CA ARG A 104 -2.68 1.89 1.48
C ARG A 104 -2.39 0.41 1.65
N TYR A 105 -3.16 -0.39 0.93
CA TYR A 105 -3.01 -1.84 0.84
C TYR A 105 -3.09 -2.25 -0.63
N SER A 106 -2.22 -3.16 -1.03
CA SER A 106 -2.14 -3.64 -2.42
C SER A 106 -2.23 -5.17 -2.46
N PRO A 107 -2.90 -5.74 -3.48
CA PRO A 107 -2.81 -7.17 -3.77
C PRO A 107 -1.35 -7.60 -3.92
N GLY A 108 -1.01 -8.77 -3.38
CA GLY A 108 0.37 -9.26 -3.22
C GLY A 108 0.98 -8.98 -1.83
N TYR A 109 0.28 -8.25 -0.95
CA TYR A 109 0.73 -7.94 0.41
C TYR A 109 -0.37 -8.21 1.43
N CYS A 110 0.01 -8.34 2.72
CA CYS A 110 -0.92 -8.43 3.85
C CYS A 110 -2.00 -9.51 3.65
N GLY A 111 -1.63 -10.71 3.21
CA GLY A 111 -2.55 -11.82 2.94
C GLY A 111 -3.55 -11.59 1.80
N TRP A 112 -3.47 -10.45 1.10
CA TRP A 112 -4.32 -10.15 -0.05
C TRP A 112 -3.69 -10.73 -1.31
N HIS A 113 -4.31 -11.73 -1.91
CA HIS A 113 -3.76 -12.40 -3.09
C HIS A 113 -3.80 -11.51 -4.33
N LEU A 114 -2.83 -11.66 -5.25
CA LEU A 114 -2.70 -10.86 -6.48
C LEU A 114 -3.97 -10.85 -7.33
N SER A 115 -4.79 -11.89 -7.27
CA SER A 115 -6.12 -11.93 -7.91
C SER A 115 -7.03 -10.74 -7.55
N GLY A 116 -6.79 -10.07 -6.42
CA GLY A 116 -7.44 -8.81 -6.04
C GLY A 116 -7.30 -7.71 -7.09
N GLN A 117 -6.22 -7.72 -7.88
CA GLN A 117 -6.03 -6.79 -8.99
C GLN A 117 -7.17 -6.86 -10.00
N LYS A 118 -7.73 -8.04 -10.28
CA LYS A 118 -8.83 -8.20 -11.24
C LYS A 118 -10.08 -7.42 -10.80
N LYS A 119 -10.43 -7.48 -9.51
CA LYS A 119 -11.56 -6.71 -8.96
C LYS A 119 -11.26 -5.21 -8.93
N LEU A 120 -10.02 -4.81 -8.68
CA LEU A 120 -9.61 -3.40 -8.78
C LEU A 120 -9.74 -2.87 -10.22
N PHE A 121 -9.24 -3.62 -11.21
CA PHE A 121 -9.34 -3.26 -12.63
C PHE A 121 -10.80 -3.13 -13.07
N ALA A 122 -11.64 -4.11 -12.73
CA ALA A 122 -13.07 -4.08 -13.06
C ALA A 122 -13.79 -2.83 -12.53
N ARG A 123 -13.37 -2.31 -11.37
CA ARG A 123 -13.97 -1.11 -10.74
C ARG A 123 -13.36 0.19 -11.23
N LEU A 124 -12.04 0.25 -11.35
CA LEU A 124 -11.29 1.47 -11.68
C LEU A 124 -11.22 1.74 -13.19
N LYS A 125 -11.32 0.71 -14.02
CA LYS A 125 -11.05 0.74 -15.47
C LYS A 125 -9.73 1.47 -15.81
N PRO A 126 -8.59 1.05 -15.23
CA PRO A 126 -7.31 1.76 -15.37
C PRO A 126 -6.69 1.61 -16.76
N GLU A 127 -7.32 0.87 -17.68
CA GLU A 127 -6.97 0.84 -19.10
C GLU A 127 -6.98 2.26 -19.69
N ARG A 128 -7.82 3.16 -19.16
CA ARG A 128 -7.87 4.58 -19.54
C ARG A 128 -6.56 5.35 -19.26
N ILE A 129 -5.73 4.85 -18.33
CA ILE A 129 -4.39 5.39 -18.04
C ILE A 129 -3.27 4.48 -18.59
N GLY A 130 -3.62 3.57 -19.49
CA GLY A 130 -2.68 2.67 -20.17
C GLY A 130 -2.27 1.44 -19.38
N LEU A 131 -2.91 1.14 -18.23
CA LEU A 131 -2.64 -0.07 -17.47
C LEU A 131 -3.36 -1.28 -18.06
N ARG A 132 -2.64 -2.40 -18.13
CA ARG A 132 -3.14 -3.72 -18.51
C ARG A 132 -2.82 -4.73 -17.43
N LEU A 133 -3.61 -5.78 -17.33
CA LEU A 133 -3.42 -6.90 -16.41
C LEU A 133 -3.27 -8.18 -17.26
N ASN A 134 -2.23 -8.97 -17.00
CA ASN A 134 -2.08 -10.27 -17.67
C ASN A 134 -2.81 -11.40 -16.93
N GLU A 135 -2.75 -12.61 -17.47
CA GLU A 135 -3.39 -13.81 -16.90
C GLU A 135 -2.89 -14.17 -15.50
N SER A 136 -1.63 -13.81 -15.19
CA SER A 136 -1.02 -13.98 -13.87
C SER A 136 -1.24 -12.80 -12.92
N TRP A 137 -2.16 -11.88 -13.25
CA TRP A 137 -2.49 -10.68 -12.46
C TRP A 137 -1.33 -9.69 -12.25
N LEU A 138 -0.35 -9.68 -13.15
CA LEU A 138 0.71 -8.69 -13.18
C LEU A 138 0.32 -7.50 -14.06
N MET A 139 0.69 -6.30 -13.62
CA MET A 139 0.40 -5.06 -14.34
C MET A 139 1.45 -4.77 -15.41
N SER A 140 1.00 -4.23 -16.53
CA SER A 140 1.82 -3.63 -17.57
C SER A 140 1.33 -2.19 -17.81
N PRO A 141 2.19 -1.15 -17.69
CA PRO A 141 3.64 -1.20 -17.43
C PRO A 141 4.00 -1.74 -16.03
N LEU A 142 5.23 -2.25 -15.87
CA LEU A 142 5.70 -2.83 -14.61
C LEU A 142 5.81 -1.80 -13.47
N LYS A 143 6.16 -0.54 -13.80
CA LYS A 143 6.33 0.56 -12.84
C LYS A 143 4.98 1.17 -12.48
N SER A 144 4.15 0.37 -11.81
CA SER A 144 2.76 0.65 -11.50
C SER A 144 2.38 0.11 -10.13
N VAL A 145 1.44 0.77 -9.46
CA VAL A 145 0.90 0.35 -8.16
C VAL A 145 -0.62 0.47 -8.19
N SER A 146 -1.31 -0.56 -7.69
CA SER A 146 -2.76 -0.57 -7.54
C SER A 146 -3.13 -0.99 -6.12
N GLY A 147 -4.29 -0.56 -5.64
CA GLY A 147 -4.70 -0.94 -4.30
C GLY A 147 -5.93 -0.21 -3.79
N VAL A 148 -6.13 -0.31 -2.49
CA VAL A 148 -7.06 0.51 -1.74
C VAL A 148 -6.31 1.40 -0.76
N ILE A 149 -6.92 2.52 -0.38
CA ILE A 149 -6.55 3.30 0.79
C ILE A 149 -7.70 3.18 1.76
N VAL A 150 -7.42 2.65 2.96
CA VAL A 150 -8.40 2.49 4.04
C VAL A 150 -8.10 3.54 5.10
N THR A 151 -9.08 4.39 5.40
CA THR A 151 -9.01 5.35 6.50
C THR A 151 -9.68 4.72 7.72
N ALA A 152 -8.91 4.43 8.76
CA ALA A 152 -9.40 3.80 9.99
C ALA A 152 -8.57 4.27 11.21
N PRO A 153 -8.96 3.90 12.45
CA PRO A 153 -8.10 4.13 13.61
C PRO A 153 -6.72 3.49 13.44
N ALA A 154 -5.65 4.19 13.79
CA ALA A 154 -4.27 3.77 13.66
C ALA A 154 -3.99 2.41 14.31
N SER A 155 -4.64 2.14 15.44
CA SER A 155 -4.58 0.86 16.15
C SER A 155 -5.15 -0.32 15.37
N ARG A 156 -6.03 -0.09 14.39
CA ARG A 156 -6.54 -1.14 13.49
C ARG A 156 -5.56 -1.47 12.39
N HIS A 157 -4.74 -0.50 11.97
CA HIS A 157 -3.67 -0.73 11.00
C HIS A 157 -2.47 -1.49 11.59
N ALA A 158 -2.39 -1.61 12.92
CA ALA A 158 -1.38 -2.41 13.61
C ALA A 158 -1.71 -3.90 13.44
N VAL A 159 -1.24 -4.46 12.33
CA VAL A 159 -1.36 -5.87 12.02
C VAL A 159 -0.04 -6.53 12.40
N GLU A 160 -0.09 -7.51 13.30
CA GLU A 160 1.09 -8.31 13.56
C GLU A 160 1.50 -9.04 12.28
N PRO A 161 2.81 -9.05 11.95
CA PRO A 161 3.25 -9.70 10.74
C PRO A 161 3.02 -11.21 10.86
N SER A 162 2.02 -11.74 10.15
CA SER A 162 1.65 -13.17 10.18
C SER A 162 2.39 -14.00 9.14
N TYR A 163 3.58 -13.58 8.70
CA TYR A 163 4.41 -14.41 7.82
C TYR A 163 5.39 -15.23 8.65
N GLY A 164 5.61 -16.48 8.23
CA GLY A 164 6.72 -17.28 8.73
C GLY A 164 8.04 -16.59 8.37
N PHE A 165 8.92 -16.39 9.36
CA PHE A 165 10.33 -16.20 9.07
C PHE A 165 10.86 -17.48 8.41
N CYS A 166 11.73 -17.37 7.40
CA CYS A 166 12.35 -18.59 6.87
C CYS A 166 13.11 -19.31 7.99
N ALA A 167 13.19 -20.64 7.92
CA ALA A 167 13.78 -21.46 8.98
C ALA A 167 15.23 -21.04 9.33
N SER A 168 15.95 -20.49 8.34
CA SER A 168 17.33 -20.00 8.47
C SER A 168 17.45 -18.49 8.77
N CYS A 169 16.34 -17.75 8.89
CA CYS A 169 16.40 -16.30 9.12
C CYS A 169 16.89 -15.98 10.53
N ARG A 170 18.08 -15.39 10.65
CA ARG A 170 18.59 -14.89 11.94
C ARG A 170 18.02 -13.53 12.33
N ASN A 171 17.50 -12.75 11.37
CA ASN A 171 16.95 -11.42 11.63
C ASN A 171 15.43 -11.48 11.82
N ARG A 172 15.00 -11.82 13.04
CA ARG A 172 13.59 -11.89 13.44
C ARG A 172 12.93 -10.52 13.69
N THR A 173 13.68 -9.43 13.56
CA THR A 173 13.20 -8.06 13.80
C THR A 173 13.19 -7.20 12.53
N CYS A 174 13.33 -7.82 11.35
CA CYS A 174 13.36 -7.13 10.06
C CYS A 174 12.08 -6.31 9.81
N LYS A 175 12.14 -5.00 10.12
CA LYS A 175 11.04 -4.04 10.02
C LYS A 175 10.48 -3.91 8.60
N THR A 176 11.31 -4.15 7.57
CA THR A 176 10.91 -4.15 6.16
C THR A 176 9.91 -5.27 5.84
N ARG A 177 9.99 -6.41 6.54
CA ARG A 177 8.94 -7.41 6.50
C ARG A 177 7.78 -7.04 7.45
N SER A 178 8.06 -6.44 8.62
CA SER A 178 7.05 -6.23 9.68
C SER A 178 6.00 -5.14 9.42
N GLY A 179 6.04 -4.45 8.28
CA GLY A 179 5.02 -3.46 7.91
C GLY A 179 4.93 -2.21 8.81
N THR A 180 5.81 -2.08 9.80
CA THR A 180 5.83 -0.93 10.72
C THR A 180 6.79 0.14 10.19
N ARG A 181 6.24 1.32 9.86
CA ARG A 181 7.07 2.51 9.61
C ARG A 181 7.75 2.88 10.93
N PRO A 182 9.07 3.16 10.97
CA PRO A 182 9.73 3.54 12.20
C PRO A 182 9.19 4.89 12.69
N GLU A 183 8.57 4.88 13.87
CA GLU A 183 8.49 6.06 14.73
C GLU A 183 9.76 6.08 15.58
N GLY A 184 10.47 7.22 15.56
CA GLY A 184 11.53 7.57 16.51
C GLY A 184 12.64 6.54 16.70
N LEU A 185 13.79 6.76 16.05
CA LEU A 185 15.04 6.18 16.55
C LEU A 185 15.30 6.79 17.93
N GLY A 186 15.08 5.99 18.97
CA GLY A 186 15.33 6.35 20.36
C GLY A 186 15.81 5.14 21.14
N LYS A 187 17.11 5.17 21.43
CA LYS A 187 17.87 4.47 22.48
C LYS A 187 18.46 3.10 22.13
N GLU A 188 19.79 3.11 22.27
CA GLU A 188 20.76 2.02 22.30
C GLU A 188 20.42 0.93 23.33
N ALA A 189 20.90 -0.28 23.05
CA ALA A 189 21.56 -1.19 24.00
C ALA A 189 22.14 -2.35 23.13
N ALA A 190 23.45 -2.39 22.96
CA ALA A 190 24.43 -3.14 23.76
C ALA A 190 24.66 -4.55 23.18
#